data_AF-A0A7Y9L5G4-F1
#
_entry.id   AF-A0A7Y9L5G4-F1
#
_cell.length_a   1.000
_cell.length_b   1.000
_cell.length_c   1.000
_cell.angle_alpha   90.00
_cell.angle_beta   90.00
_cell.angle_gamma   90.00
#
_symmetry.space_group_name_H-M   'P 1'
#
loop_
_entity.id
_entity.type
_entity.pdbx_description
1 polymer ?
#
loop_
_entity_poly.entity_id
_entity_poly.type
_entity_poly.pdbx_seq_one_letter_code
_entity_poly.pdbx_strand_id
1 'polypeptide(L)' 'MKGYVNIPKNIYVKRCKECGARPIIALINEGAYIVKCPISDKHYHTQPGLIDLEDWNQHNPSSNDYNLNSMSTI' A
#
# COMPACT_ATOMS: atom_id res chain seq x y z
N MET A 1 -18.04 -2.73 -13.59
CA MET A 1 -16.62 -2.55 -13.20
C MET A 1 -16.40 -3.28 -11.88
N LYS A 2 -15.28 -3.99 -11.71
CA LYS A 2 -14.92 -4.51 -10.37
C LYS A 2 -14.62 -3.27 -9.50
N GLY A 3 -15.08 -3.21 -8.25
CA GLY A 3 -14.92 -2.05 -7.36
C GLY A 3 -13.46 -1.74 -6.95
N TYR A 4 -12.49 -2.12 -7.78
CA TYR A 4 -11.07 -1.92 -7.57
C TYR A 4 -10.29 -1.89 -8.89
N VAL A 5 -9.10 -1.29 -8.83
CA VAL A 5 -8.10 -1.19 -9.89
C VAL A 5 -6.78 -1.81 -9.41
N ASN A 6 -6.15 -2.60 -10.27
CA ASN A 6 -4.82 -3.13 -10.02
C ASN A 6 -3.76 -2.06 -10.29
N ILE A 7 -2.75 -1.96 -9.43
CA ILE A 7 -1.62 -1.04 -9.64
C ILE A 7 -0.69 -1.64 -10.71
N PRO A 8 -0.45 -0.94 -11.84
CA PRO A 8 0.44 -1.40 -12.91
C PRO A 8 1.82 -1.79 -12.39
N LYS A 9 2.46 -2.79 -13.01
CA LYS A 9 3.74 -3.36 -12.53
C LYS A 9 4.90 -2.37 -12.51
N ASN A 10 4.86 -1.34 -13.36
CA ASN A 10 5.87 -0.29 -13.46
C ASN A 10 5.75 0.80 -12.39
N ILE A 11 4.66 0.84 -11.63
CA ILE A 11 4.52 1.74 -10.48
C ILE A 11 5.17 1.08 -9.27
N TYR A 12 6.10 1.76 -8.62
CA TYR A 12 6.69 1.27 -7.39
C TYR A 12 5.65 1.27 -6.26
N VAL A 13 5.49 0.12 -5.61
CA VAL A 13 4.68 -0.04 -4.40
C VAL A 13 5.16 -1.28 -3.66
N LYS A 14 5.32 -1.16 -2.35
CA LYS A 14 5.72 -2.27 -1.48
C LYS A 14 4.59 -3.28 -1.37
N ARG A 15 4.96 -4.52 -1.10
CA ARG A 15 4.01 -5.61 -0.87
C ARG A 15 3.47 -5.53 0.55
N CYS A 16 2.28 -6.07 0.77
CA CYS A 16 1.69 -6.20 2.09
C CYS A 16 2.65 -6.97 3.01
N LYS A 17 3.00 -6.40 4.17
CA LYS A 17 3.95 -7.02 5.11
C LYS A 17 3.44 -8.33 5.72
N GLU A 18 2.13 -8.53 5.76
CA GLU A 18 1.48 -9.68 6.41
C GLU A 18 1.35 -10.89 5.47
N CYS A 19 1.16 -10.66 4.16
CA CYS A 19 0.89 -11.76 3.20
C CYS A 19 1.67 -11.68 1.88
N GLY A 20 2.46 -10.64 1.65
CA GLY A 20 3.25 -10.47 0.44
C GLY A 20 2.46 -10.11 -0.83
N ALA A 21 1.15 -9.90 -0.73
CA ALA A 21 0.32 -9.47 -1.85
C ALA A 21 0.64 -8.04 -2.29
N ARG A 22 0.53 -7.76 -3.60
CA ARG A 22 0.58 -6.38 -4.12
C ARG A 22 -0.77 -5.70 -3.83
N PRO A 23 -0.79 -4.46 -3.30
CA PRO A 23 -2.04 -3.79 -2.99
C PRO A 23 -2.87 -3.49 -4.25
N ILE A 24 -4.14 -3.19 -4.02
CA ILE A 24 -5.10 -2.71 -5.00
C ILE A 24 -5.63 -1.34 -4.57
N ILE A 25 -6.13 -0.58 -5.54
CA ILE A 25 -6.87 0.66 -5.29
C ILE A 25 -8.35 0.29 -5.29
N ALA A 26 -9.04 0.40 -4.17
CA ALA A 26 -10.46 0.09 -4.07
C ALA A 26 -11.30 1.37 -3.98
N LEU A 27 -12.45 1.37 -4.65
CA LEU A 27 -13.47 2.40 -4.50
C LEU A 27 -14.29 2.08 -3.24
N ILE A 28 -14.50 3.07 -2.38
CA ILE A 28 -15.42 2.94 -1.25
C ILE A 28 -16.76 3.65 -1.55
N ASN A 29 -17.80 3.32 -0.79
CA ASN A 29 -19.18 3.78 -1.03
C ASN A 29 -19.36 5.31 -1.09
N GLU A 30 -18.41 6.07 -0.52
CA GLU A 30 -18.44 7.54 -0.46
C GLU A 30 -17.75 8.22 -1.65
N GLY A 31 -17.40 7.48 -2.69
CA GLY A 31 -16.72 8.01 -3.87
C GLY A 31 -15.22 8.28 -3.68
N ALA A 32 -14.66 7.88 -2.54
CA ALA A 32 -13.24 7.97 -2.25
C ALA A 32 -12.50 6.67 -2.62
N TYR A 33 -11.17 6.76 -2.68
CA TYR A 33 -10.31 5.61 -2.91
C TYR A 33 -9.49 5.28 -1.66
N ILE A 34 -9.20 3.99 -1.51
CA ILE A 34 -8.22 3.49 -0.54
C ILE A 34 -7.24 2.55 -1.24
N VAL A 35 -6.01 2.51 -0.73
CA VAL A 35 -5.04 1.48 -1.08
C VAL A 35 -5.11 0.41 0.00
N LYS A 36 -5.41 -0.83 -0.40
CA LYS A 36 -5.63 -1.94 0.55
C LYS A 36 -5.02 -3.26 0.09
N CYS A 37 -4.86 -4.17 1.04
CA CYS A 37 -4.56 -5.57 0.74
C CYS A 37 -5.73 -6.23 -0.01
N PRO A 38 -5.48 -6.97 -1.11
CA PRO A 38 -6.54 -7.70 -1.82
C PRO A 38 -6.98 -9.00 -1.13
N ILE A 39 -6.23 -9.48 -0.13
CA ILE A 39 -6.46 -10.78 0.53
C ILE A 39 -7.31 -10.64 1.79
N SER A 40 -7.13 -9.57 2.56
CA SER A 40 -7.76 -9.41 3.88
C SER A 40 -8.00 -7.94 4.19
N ASP A 41 -9.23 -7.62 4.58
CA ASP A 41 -9.64 -6.31 5.09
C ASP A 41 -9.04 -5.97 6.46
N LYS A 42 -8.49 -6.95 7.17
CA LYS A 42 -7.84 -6.74 8.47
C LYS A 42 -6.43 -6.19 8.36
N HIS A 43 -5.79 -6.37 7.20
CA HIS A 43 -4.47 -5.81 6.96
C HIS A 43 -4.59 -4.30 6.78
N TYR A 44 -3.47 -3.61 6.92
CA TYR A 44 -3.42 -2.17 6.74
C TYR A 44 -4.11 -1.71 5.44
N HIS A 45 -4.83 -0.60 5.51
CA HIS A 45 -5.32 0.16 4.37
C HIS A 45 -5.11 1.65 4.66
N THR A 46 -4.93 2.43 3.60
CA THR A 46 -4.78 3.88 3.74
C THR A 46 -6.09 4.51 4.19
N GLN A 47 -6.02 5.77 4.64
CA GLN A 47 -7.22 6.55 4.88
C GLN A 47 -8.03 6.77 3.59
N PRO A 48 -9.37 6.84 3.66
CA PRO A 48 -10.20 7.25 2.54
C PRO A 48 -9.80 8.62 2.01
N GLY A 49 -9.61 8.72 0.69
CA GLY A 49 -9.35 9.99 0.04
C GLY A 49 -8.54 9.83 -1.23
N LEU A 50 -7.41 10.53 -1.27
CA LEU A 50 -6.44 10.42 -2.36
C LEU A 50 -5.71 9.08 -2.29
N ILE A 51 -5.31 8.59 -3.47
CA ILE A 51 -4.53 7.36 -3.59
C ILE A 51 -3.12 7.64 -3.07
N ASP A 52 -2.83 7.24 -1.84
CA ASP A 52 -1.54 7.47 -1.17
C ASP A 52 -0.71 6.18 -1.11
N LEU A 53 0.19 6.02 -2.08
CA LEU A 53 1.11 4.88 -2.12
C LEU A 53 2.28 5.03 -1.15
N GLU A 54 2.61 6.24 -0.73
CA GLU A 54 3.72 6.49 0.20
C GLU A 54 3.33 6.08 1.61
N ASP A 55 2.14 6.48 2.07
CA ASP A 55 1.54 6.05 3.33
C ASP A 55 1.45 4.51 3.40
N TRP A 56 0.98 3.86 2.32
CA TRP A 56 1.02 2.40 2.21
C TRP A 56 2.44 1.83 2.39
N ASN A 57 3.43 2.42 1.74
CA ASN A 57 4.83 1.96 1.77
C ASN A 57 5.48 2.17 3.15
N GLN A 58 5.09 3.19 3.90
CA GLN A 58 5.56 3.43 5.27
C GLN A 58 4.98 2.39 6.24
N HIS A 59 3.72 2.00 6.05
CA HIS A 59 3.04 1.00 6.90
C HIS A 59 3.35 -0.45 6.52
N ASN A 60 3.95 -0.67 5.35
CA ASN A 60 4.41 -1.97 4.84
C ASN A 60 5.92 -1.95 4.54
N PRO A 61 6.79 -1.73 5.54
CA PRO A 61 8.24 -1.72 5.34
C PRO A 61 8.74 -3.09 4.88
N SER A 62 9.73 -3.07 4.01
CA SER A 62 10.52 -4.21 3.59
C SER A 62 11.79 -4.31 4.44
N SER A 63 12.41 -5.49 4.49
CA SER A 63 13.67 -5.70 5.21
C SER A 63 14.80 -4.75 4.76
N ASN A 64 14.72 -4.23 3.54
CA ASN A 64 15.71 -3.31 2.99
C ASN A 64 15.54 -1.87 3.50
N ASP A 65 14.34 -1.49 3.98
CA ASP A 65 14.07 -0.14 4.50
C ASP A 65 14.82 0.15 5.82
N TYR A 66 15.08 -0.89 6.61
CA TYR A 66 15.82 -0.76 7.88
C TYR A 66 17.31 -0.42 7.66
N ASN A 67 17.87 -0.77 6.50
CA ASN A 67 19.27 -0.47 6.18
C ASN A 67 19.47 0.98 5.73
N LEU A 68 18.48 1.62 5.13
CA LEU A 68 18.57 3.02 4.67
C LEU A 68 18.53 4.02 5.84
N ASN A 69 17.71 3.77 6.87
CA ASN A 69 17.64 4.65 8.05
C ASN A 69 18.87 4.55 8.96
N SER A 70 19.69 3.50 8.81
CA SER A 70 20.93 3.33 9.60
C SER A 70 22.14 4.05 9.00
N MET A 71 22.03 4.60 7.78
CA MET A 71 23.11 5.34 7.10
C MET A 71 22.92 6.87 7.09
N SER A 72 21.78 7.38 7.57
CA SER A 72 21.48 8.82 7.60
C SER A 72 22.00 9.55 8.86
N THR A 73 22.77 8.86 9.71
CA THR A 73 23.38 9.42 10.92
C THR A 73 24.90 9.44 10.76
N ILE A 74 25.43 10.31 9.90
CA ILE A 74 26.84 10.72 9.89
C ILE A 74 26.90 12.23 9.66
#